data_AF-A0A1I7UWA7-F1
#
_entry.id   AF-A0A1I7UWA7-F1
#
_cell.length_a   1.000
_cell.length_b   1.000
_cell.length_c   1.000
_cell.angle_alpha   90.00
_cell.angle_beta   90.00
_cell.angle_gamma   90.00
#
_symmetry.space_group_name_H-M   'P 1'
#
loop_
_entity.id
_entity.type
_entity.pdbx_description
1 polymer ?
#
loop_
_entity_poly.entity_id
_entity_poly.type
_entity_poly.pdbx_seq_one_letter_code
_entity_poly.pdbx_strand_id
1 'polypeptide(L)'
;MENTKCYKDYVLFETLDRCSHDAFSIGPMSFCIRKMKEAVQLSKCAKEYLETESPKKWSCSSIESLGNCLLPEVQRYCDPSILPIFKEHQSTRLYYLGCDGRLKFKDYEEGINATSASLLL
;
A
#
# COMPACT_ATOMS: atom_id res chain seq x y z
N MET A 1 -12.68 7.33 12.17
CA MET A 1 -11.97 6.84 13.38
C MET A 1 -10.74 7.72 13.52
N GLU A 2 -10.63 8.53 14.57
CA GLU A 2 -9.45 9.37 14.79
C GLU A 2 -8.34 8.53 15.45
N ASN A 3 -7.13 8.54 14.87
CA ASN A 3 -5.95 7.90 15.43
C ASN A 3 -5.56 8.61 16.75
N THR A 4 -5.16 7.85 17.78
CA THR A 4 -4.88 8.36 19.13
C THR A 4 -3.59 9.18 19.23
N LYS A 5 -2.91 9.44 18.09
CA LYS A 5 -1.65 10.21 17.99
C LYS A 5 -0.47 9.51 18.64
N CYS A 6 -0.54 8.20 18.80
CA CYS A 6 0.54 7.40 19.35
C CYS A 6 1.42 6.86 18.21
N TYR A 7 2.75 6.91 18.38
CA TYR A 7 3.70 6.15 17.54
C TYR A 7 3.28 4.68 17.38
N LYS A 8 2.64 4.12 18.41
CA LYS A 8 2.05 2.78 18.40
C LYS A 8 0.98 2.59 17.32
N ASP A 9 0.16 3.59 17.04
CA ASP A 9 -0.89 3.50 16.03
C ASP A 9 -0.29 3.55 14.62
N TYR A 10 0.73 4.39 14.40
CA TYR A 10 1.49 4.40 13.14
C TYR A 10 2.13 3.03 12.88
N VAL A 11 2.84 2.46 13.87
CA VAL A 11 3.45 1.12 13.76
C VAL A 11 2.39 0.05 13.52
N LEU A 12 1.23 0.16 14.16
CA LEU A 12 0.10 -0.76 13.96
C LEU A 12 -0.40 -0.70 12.52
N PHE A 13 -0.68 0.48 11.97
CA PHE A 13 -1.17 0.62 10.60
C PHE A 13 -0.14 0.20 9.54
N GLU A 14 1.15 0.51 9.72
CA GLU A 14 2.21 0.01 8.84
C GLU A 14 2.36 -1.52 8.92
N THR A 15 2.07 -2.11 10.09
CA THR A 15 2.04 -3.58 10.25
C THR A 15 0.80 -4.18 9.58
N LEU A 16 -0.37 -3.54 9.71
CA LEU A 16 -1.59 -3.97 9.03
C LEU A 16 -1.45 -3.92 7.50
N ASP A 17 -0.81 -2.89 6.93
CA ASP A 17 -0.52 -2.85 5.49
C ASP A 17 0.31 -4.06 5.05
N ARG A 18 1.41 -4.32 5.75
CA ARG A 18 2.30 -5.45 5.42
C ARG A 18 1.59 -6.79 5.53
N CYS A 19 0.93 -7.06 6.66
CA CYS A 19 0.19 -8.31 6.86
C CYS A 19 -0.95 -8.48 5.84
N SER A 20 -1.69 -7.42 5.53
CA SER A 20 -2.74 -7.44 4.52
C SER A 20 -2.17 -7.71 3.13
N HIS A 21 -1.03 -7.11 2.79
CA HIS A 21 -0.35 -7.34 1.51
C HIS A 21 0.18 -8.76 1.36
N ASP A 22 0.76 -9.33 2.40
CA ASP A 22 1.24 -10.71 2.39
C ASP A 22 0.07 -11.69 2.24
N ALA A 23 -1.00 -11.50 3.01
CA ALA A 23 -2.21 -12.33 2.93
C ALA A 23 -2.86 -12.26 1.55
N PHE A 24 -2.95 -11.06 0.96
CA PHE A 24 -3.47 -10.89 -0.40
C PHE A 24 -2.59 -11.59 -1.45
N SER A 25 -1.27 -11.45 -1.32
CA SER A 25 -0.27 -12.00 -2.26
C SER A 25 -0.25 -13.53 -2.24
N ILE A 26 -0.33 -14.13 -1.05
CA ILE A 26 -0.36 -15.59 -0.88
C ILE A 26 -1.75 -16.15 -1.24
N GLY A 27 -2.81 -15.41 -0.91
CA GLY A 27 -4.19 -15.82 -1.12
C GLY A 27 -4.74 -15.47 -2.51
N PRO A 28 -5.72 -14.55 -2.63
CA PRO A 28 -6.41 -14.28 -3.90
C PRO A 28 -5.50 -13.96 -5.08
N MET A 29 -4.42 -13.20 -4.84
CA MET A 29 -3.54 -12.76 -5.92
C MET A 29 -2.63 -13.87 -6.44
N SER A 30 -2.32 -14.91 -5.67
CA SER A 30 -1.45 -16.01 -6.13
C SER A 30 -2.06 -16.75 -7.32
N PHE A 31 -3.39 -16.96 -7.30
CA PHE A 31 -4.13 -17.56 -8.41
C PHE A 31 -4.10 -16.67 -9.67
N CYS A 32 -4.30 -15.37 -9.48
CA CYS A 32 -4.22 -14.37 -10.55
C CYS A 32 -2.82 -14.30 -11.16
N ILE A 33 -1.77 -14.26 -10.33
CA ILE A 33 -0.37 -14.29 -10.75
C ILE A 33 -0.06 -15.53 -11.60
N ARG A 34 -0.53 -16.71 -11.20
CA ARG A 34 -0.35 -17.93 -11.99
C ARG A 34 -0.94 -17.77 -13.40
N LYS A 35 -2.15 -17.20 -13.50
CA LYS A 35 -2.81 -16.93 -14.78
C LYS A 35 -2.07 -15.88 -15.61
N MET A 36 -1.59 -14.82 -14.98
CA MET A 36 -0.78 -13.80 -15.65
C MET A 36 0.54 -14.40 -16.18
N LYS A 37 1.19 -15.31 -15.46
CA LYS A 37 2.41 -16.00 -15.93
C LYS A 37 2.15 -16.90 -17.16
N GLU A 38 0.94 -17.40 -17.32
CA GLU A 38 0.51 -18.16 -18.50
C GLU A 38 0.12 -17.26 -19.69
N ALA A 39 0.03 -15.93 -19.49
CA ALA A 39 -0.44 -15.00 -20.52
C ALA A 39 0.62 -14.74 -21.60
N VAL A 40 0.17 -14.67 -22.85
CA VAL A 40 1.04 -14.42 -24.02
C VAL A 40 1.57 -12.98 -24.04
N GLN A 41 0.77 -12.02 -23.58
CA GLN A 41 1.11 -10.60 -23.67
C GLN A 41 0.68 -9.84 -22.40
N LEU A 42 1.64 -9.68 -21.49
CA LEU A 42 1.56 -8.74 -20.37
C LEU A 42 2.25 -7.43 -20.71
N SER A 43 1.79 -6.34 -20.10
CA SER A 43 2.53 -5.07 -20.09
C SER A 43 3.92 -5.21 -19.47
N LYS A 44 4.82 -4.28 -19.79
CA LYS A 44 6.19 -4.27 -19.27
C LYS A 44 6.20 -4.23 -17.73
N CYS A 45 5.40 -3.35 -17.14
CA CYS A 45 5.36 -3.19 -15.69
C CYS A 45 4.84 -4.46 -14.98
N ALA A 46 3.88 -5.19 -15.58
CA ALA A 46 3.37 -6.42 -15.02
C ALA A 46 4.41 -7.55 -15.08
N LYS A 47 5.21 -7.62 -16.15
CA LYS A 47 6.35 -8.55 -16.21
C LYS A 47 7.38 -8.25 -15.13
N GLU A 48 7.76 -6.97 -14.99
CA GLU A 48 8.68 -6.52 -13.94
C GLU A 48 8.16 -6.89 -12.54
N TYR A 49 6.86 -6.71 -12.27
CA TYR A 49 6.24 -7.15 -11.02
C TYR A 49 6.36 -8.66 -10.76
N LEU A 50 6.22 -9.48 -11.80
CA LEU A 50 6.29 -10.95 -11.68
C LEU A 50 7.72 -11.48 -11.47
N GLU A 51 8.72 -10.71 -11.88
CA GLU A 51 10.14 -11.09 -11.86
C GLU A 51 10.90 -10.49 -10.66
N THR A 52 10.41 -9.38 -10.09
CA THR A 52 11.09 -8.64 -9.03
C THR A 52 10.59 -9.05 -7.64
N GLU A 53 11.49 -9.11 -6.67
CA GLU A 53 11.10 -9.26 -5.27
C GLU A 53 10.28 -8.05 -4.78
N SER A 54 9.32 -8.31 -3.89
CA SER A 54 8.53 -7.25 -3.28
C SER A 54 9.43 -6.31 -2.46
N PRO A 55 9.23 -4.99 -2.53
CA PRO A 55 10.02 -4.06 -1.76
C PRO A 55 9.79 -4.26 -0.26
N LYS A 56 10.84 -4.05 0.54
CA LYS A 56 10.77 -4.14 2.01
C LYS A 56 9.89 -3.07 2.65
N LYS A 57 9.69 -1.95 1.95
CA LYS A 57 8.84 -0.84 2.37
C LYS A 57 8.07 -0.29 1.17
N TRP A 58 6.79 -0.01 1.38
CA TRP A 58 5.92 0.57 0.39
C TRP A 58 5.69 2.07 0.66
N SER A 59 5.53 2.85 -0.40
CA SER A 59 5.13 4.24 -0.35
C SER A 59 3.76 4.39 -1.00
N CYS A 60 3.08 5.51 -0.73
CA CYS A 60 1.84 5.86 -1.42
C CYS A 60 1.99 5.81 -2.94
N SER A 61 3.08 6.40 -3.46
CA SER A 61 3.37 6.42 -4.90
C SER A 61 3.63 5.05 -5.49
N SER A 62 4.32 4.15 -4.77
CA SER A 62 4.62 2.81 -5.28
C SER A 62 3.38 1.91 -5.26
N ILE A 63 2.51 2.05 -4.26
CA ILE A 63 1.23 1.35 -4.19
C ILE A 63 0.33 1.79 -5.35
N GLU A 64 0.14 3.09 -5.53
CA GLU A 64 -0.73 3.63 -6.58
C GLU A 64 -0.21 3.25 -7.97
N SER A 65 1.09 3.41 -8.21
CA SER A 65 1.71 3.05 -9.49
C SER A 65 1.54 1.56 -9.81
N LEU A 66 1.76 0.69 -8.81
CA LEU A 66 1.58 -0.75 -9.01
C LEU A 66 0.10 -1.13 -9.19
N GLY A 67 -0.79 -0.52 -8.40
CA GLY A 67 -2.23 -0.71 -8.53
C GLY A 67 -2.72 -0.38 -9.95
N ASN A 68 -2.31 0.77 -10.47
CA ASN A 68 -2.63 1.20 -11.83
C ASN A 68 -2.00 0.31 -12.91
N CYS A 69 -0.76 -0.14 -12.70
CA CYS A 69 -0.08 -1.09 -13.58
C CYS A 69 -0.83 -2.41 -13.71
N LEU A 70 -1.23 -3.01 -12.58
CA LEU A 70 -1.80 -4.36 -12.55
C LEU A 70 -3.31 -4.39 -12.82
N LEU A 71 -4.03 -3.29 -12.61
CA LEU A 71 -5.49 -3.26 -12.76
C LEU A 71 -5.98 -3.77 -14.14
N PRO A 72 -5.42 -3.35 -15.29
CA PRO A 72 -5.82 -3.87 -16.59
C PRO A 72 -5.54 -5.36 -16.75
N GLU A 73 -4.44 -5.85 -16.18
CA GLU A 73 -4.04 -7.25 -16.27
C GLU A 73 -4.96 -8.14 -15.43
N VAL A 74 -5.30 -7.70 -14.21
CA VAL A 74 -6.27 -8.37 -13.33
C VAL A 74 -7.62 -8.45 -14.02
N GLN A 75 -8.07 -7.35 -14.63
CA GLN A 75 -9.35 -7.32 -15.36
C GLN A 75 -9.36 -8.24 -16.58
N ARG A 76 -8.20 -8.44 -17.23
CA ARG A 76 -8.10 -9.21 -18.48
C ARG A 76 -7.87 -10.69 -18.25
N TYR A 77 -7.05 -11.07 -17.28
CA TYR A 77 -6.51 -12.43 -17.16
C TYR A 77 -6.97 -13.17 -15.92
N CYS A 78 -7.47 -12.48 -14.90
CA CYS A 78 -7.83 -13.10 -13.62
C CYS A 78 -9.33 -13.37 -13.53
N ASP A 79 -9.73 -14.21 -12.57
CA ASP A 79 -11.14 -14.48 -12.33
C ASP A 79 -11.88 -13.16 -12.01
N PRO A 80 -13.06 -12.90 -12.59
CA PRO A 80 -13.84 -11.70 -12.31
C PRO A 80 -14.08 -11.44 -10.82
N SER A 81 -14.11 -12.48 -9.99
CA SER A 81 -14.25 -12.36 -8.53
C SER A 81 -13.03 -11.70 -7.86
N ILE A 82 -11.86 -11.72 -8.50
CA ILE A 82 -10.62 -11.13 -7.98
C ILE A 82 -10.60 -9.62 -8.16
N LEU A 83 -11.21 -9.10 -9.24
CA LEU A 83 -11.21 -7.66 -9.52
C LEU A 83 -11.73 -6.79 -8.36
N PRO A 84 -12.89 -7.07 -7.72
CA PRO A 84 -13.34 -6.30 -6.57
C PRO A 84 -12.37 -6.42 -5.39
N ILE A 85 -11.84 -7.61 -5.11
CA ILE A 85 -10.87 -7.85 -4.02
C ILE A 85 -9.58 -7.05 -4.25
N PHE A 86 -9.08 -7.02 -5.50
CA PHE A 86 -7.91 -6.24 -5.87
C PHE A 86 -8.13 -4.74 -5.63
N LYS A 87 -9.28 -4.19 -6.05
CA LYS A 87 -9.60 -2.78 -5.84
C LYS A 87 -9.73 -2.42 -4.36
N GLU A 88 -10.40 -3.26 -3.59
CA GLU A 88 -10.52 -3.09 -2.14
C GLU A 88 -9.16 -3.15 -1.46
N HIS A 89 -8.31 -4.10 -1.85
CA HIS A 89 -6.94 -4.22 -1.36
C HIS A 89 -6.16 -2.93 -1.61
N GLN A 90 -6.12 -2.43 -2.85
CA GLN A 90 -5.41 -1.18 -3.17
C GLN A 90 -5.93 0.01 -2.35
N SER A 91 -7.26 0.14 -2.21
CA SER A 91 -7.86 1.21 -1.39
C SER A 91 -7.47 1.09 0.08
N THR A 92 -7.45 -0.12 0.62
CA THR A 92 -7.13 -0.39 2.03
C THR A 92 -5.65 -0.10 2.33
N ARG A 93 -4.75 -0.43 1.41
CA ARG A 93 -3.33 -0.10 1.54
C ARG A 93 -3.08 1.41 1.59
N LEU A 94 -3.74 2.15 0.69
CA LEU A 94 -3.67 3.62 0.69
C LEU A 94 -4.23 4.21 1.99
N TYR A 95 -5.27 3.60 2.57
CA TYR A 95 -5.80 4.00 3.87
C TYR A 95 -4.80 3.75 5.00
N TYR A 96 -4.24 2.55 5.11
CA TYR A 96 -3.31 2.20 6.19
C TYR A 96 -2.03 3.05 6.19
N LEU A 97 -1.55 3.45 5.02
CA LEU A 97 -0.42 4.36 4.92
C LEU A 97 -0.81 5.85 4.99
N GLY A 98 -2.08 6.19 5.19
CA GLY A 98 -2.56 7.58 5.28
C GLY A 98 -2.47 8.36 3.96
N CYS A 99 -2.34 7.65 2.83
CA CYS A 99 -2.16 8.25 1.51
C CYS A 99 -3.41 8.94 0.97
N ASP A 100 -4.59 8.46 1.38
CA ASP A 100 -5.88 8.94 0.88
C ASP A 100 -6.53 10.02 1.76
N GLY A 101 -5.84 10.44 2.83
CA GLY A 101 -6.30 11.46 3.78
C GLY A 101 -7.46 11.05 4.69
N ARG A 102 -8.01 9.81 4.56
CA ARG A 102 -9.03 9.27 5.47
C ARG A 102 -8.42 8.89 6.82
N LEU A 103 -7.15 8.48 6.83
CA LEU A 103 -6.34 8.30 8.03
C LEU A 103 -5.36 9.48 8.15
N LYS A 104 -5.52 10.30 9.20
CA LYS A 104 -4.63 11.43 9.47
C LYS A 104 -3.69 11.08 10.61
N PHE A 105 -2.39 10.98 10.32
CA PHE A 105 -1.36 11.05 11.34
C PHE A 105 -1.12 12.54 11.59
N LYS A 106 -1.51 13.06 12.76
CA LYS A 106 -1.01 14.38 13.17
C LYS A 106 0.46 14.19 13.50
N ASP A 107 1.34 14.82 12.73
CA ASP A 107 2.75 14.93 13.08
C ASP A 107 2.85 15.42 14.52
N TYR A 108 3.72 14.79 15.32
CA TYR A 108 4.06 15.23 16.67
C TYR A 108 4.85 16.56 16.67
N GLU A 109 4.79 17.33 15.58
CA GLU A 109 5.48 18.61 15.42
C GLU A 109 4.61 19.82 15.80
N GLU A 110 3.45 19.63 16.44
CA GLU A 110 2.77 20.72 17.16
C GLU A 110 3.23 20.74 18.63
N GLY A 111 4.54 20.96 18.85
CA GLY A 111 5.13 20.97 20.19
C GLY A 111 6.52 21.58 20.34
N ILE A 112 7.22 21.91 19.25
CA ILE A 112 8.45 22.73 19.29
C ILE A 112 8.13 24.13 18.77
N ASN A 113 7.11 24.77 19.34
CA ASN A 113 7.00 26.22 19.25
C ASN A 113 8.00 26.85 20.24
N ALA A 114 9.18 27.18 19.72
CA ALA A 114 9.81 28.48 19.89
C ALA A 114 9.67 29.17 21.27
N THR A 115 10.28 28.62 22.32
CA THR A 115 10.61 29.41 23.55
C THR A 115 12.00 29.18 24.14
N SER A 116 12.89 28.45 23.46
CA SER A 116 14.22 28.12 24.02
C SER A 116 15.38 28.90 23.41
N ALA A 117 15.12 30.00 22.68
CA ALA A 117 16.16 30.84 22.07
C ALA A 117 16.29 32.23 22.73
N SER A 118 16.07 32.31 24.05
CA SER A 118 16.41 33.51 24.84
C SER A 118 16.83 33.12 26.25
N LEU A 119 17.99 32.50 26.34
CA LEU A 119 18.82 32.45 27.55
C LEU A 119 20.29 32.40 27.10
N LEU A 120 20.71 33.51 26.49
CA LEU A 120 22.11 33.94 26.44
C LEU A 120 22.15 35.36 27.00
N LEU A 121 22.20 35.44 28.33
CA LEU A 121 22.89 36.45 29.11
C LEU A 121 23.56 35.74 30.28
#